data_AF-A0A9D2UV12-F1
#
_entry.id   AF-A0A9D2UV12-F1
#
_cell.length_a   1.000
_cell.length_b   1.000
_cell.length_c   1.000
_cell.angle_alpha   90.00
_cell.angle_beta   90.00
_cell.angle_gamma   90.00
#
_symmetry.space_group_name_H-M   'P 1'
#
loop_
_entity.id
_entity.type
_entity.pdbx_description
1 polymer ?
#
loop_
_entity_poly.entity_id
_entity_poly.type
_entity_poly.pdbx_seq_one_letter_code
_entity_poly.pdbx_strand_id
1 'polypeptide(L)'
;MNEINNTLNERGSRYGDYSNVAGTTQQLMAIVECGANYEHLNAEQKTSLFMICNKIARAVNGDPDYEDNWHDIAGYATLAEKSCADGGLPEAIANYKPNYSGAIHE
;
A
#
# COMPACT_ATOMS: atom_id res chain seq x y z
N MET A 1 16.57 -29.23 2.05
CA MET A 1 15.59 -28.16 1.69
C MET A 1 16.13 -27.44 0.46
N ASN A 2 15.33 -27.12 -0.55
CA ASN A 2 15.80 -26.30 -1.68
C ASN A 2 15.78 -24.80 -1.31
N GLU A 3 16.47 -23.96 -2.08
CA GLU A 3 16.58 -22.51 -1.82
C GLU A 3 15.21 -21.81 -1.73
N ILE A 4 14.24 -22.25 -2.53
CA ILE A 4 12.87 -21.72 -2.53
C ILE A 4 12.20 -22.01 -1.19
N ASN A 5 12.25 -23.25 -0.69
CA ASN A 5 11.62 -23.61 0.57
C ASN A 5 12.24 -22.88 1.76
N ASN A 6 13.55 -22.60 1.72
CA ASN A 6 14.19 -21.75 2.73
C ASN A 6 13.60 -20.34 2.71
N THR A 7 13.50 -19.74 1.52
CA THR A 7 12.91 -18.41 1.35
C THR A 7 11.45 -18.36 1.81
N LEU A 8 10.66 -19.41 1.52
CA LEU A 8 9.27 -19.50 1.95
C LEU A 8 9.16 -19.57 3.48
N ASN A 9 10.02 -20.36 4.14
CA ASN A 9 10.03 -20.44 5.60
C ASN A 9 10.44 -19.13 6.25
N GLU A 10 11.49 -18.48 5.76
CA GLU A 10 11.97 -17.18 6.25
C GLU A 10 10.91 -16.08 6.07
N ARG A 11 10.21 -16.08 4.93
CA ARG A 11 9.15 -15.09 4.67
C ARG A 11 7.88 -15.39 5.44
N GLY A 12 7.52 -16.66 5.61
CA GLY A 12 6.35 -17.06 6.40
C GLY A 12 6.52 -16.73 7.88
N SER A 13 7.72 -16.89 8.44
CA SER A 13 8.00 -16.48 9.82
C SER A 13 7.99 -14.97 10.01
N ARG A 14 8.39 -14.20 8.98
CA ARG A 14 8.42 -12.73 9.05
C ARG A 14 7.07 -12.07 8.80
N TYR A 15 6.38 -12.49 7.74
CA TYR A 15 5.19 -11.81 7.22
C TYR A 15 3.88 -12.48 7.61
N GLY A 16 3.94 -13.64 8.26
CA GLY A 16 2.79 -14.45 8.60
C GLY A 16 2.39 -15.42 7.48
N ASP A 17 1.30 -16.16 7.73
CA ASP A 17 0.75 -17.10 6.75
C ASP A 17 0.34 -16.37 5.46
N TYR A 18 0.75 -16.92 4.32
CA TYR A 18 0.48 -16.31 3.03
C TYR A 18 -1.02 -16.15 2.75
N SER A 19 -1.85 -17.12 3.17
CA SER A 19 -3.29 -17.07 2.93
C SER A 19 -3.94 -15.92 3.70
N ASN A 20 -3.49 -15.67 4.93
CA ASN A 20 -3.94 -14.54 5.73
C ASN A 20 -3.49 -13.20 5.12
N VAL A 21 -2.22 -13.08 4.74
CA VAL A 21 -1.69 -11.87 4.08
C VAL A 21 -2.45 -11.59 2.77
N ALA A 22 -2.68 -12.62 1.96
CA ALA A 22 -3.43 -12.51 0.71
C ALA A 22 -4.88 -12.08 0.98
N GLY A 23 -5.56 -12.73 1.94
CA GLY A 23 -6.93 -12.40 2.34
C GLY A 23 -7.08 -10.95 2.80
N THR A 24 -6.20 -10.49 3.71
CA THR A 24 -6.20 -9.10 4.18
C THR A 24 -5.88 -8.12 3.05
N THR A 25 -4.90 -8.41 2.20
CA THR A 25 -4.55 -7.55 1.05
C THR A 25 -5.75 -7.35 0.14
N GLN A 26 -6.45 -8.43 -0.23
CA GLN A 26 -7.60 -8.38 -1.13
C GLN A 26 -8.79 -7.66 -0.49
N GLN A 27 -9.04 -7.85 0.81
CA GLN A 27 -10.11 -7.13 1.52
C GLN A 27 -9.85 -5.61 1.59
N LEU A 28 -8.61 -5.20 1.86
CA LEU A 28 -8.23 -3.79 1.84
C LEU A 28 -8.38 -3.21 0.42
N MET A 29 -7.93 -3.94 -0.60
CA MET A 29 -8.07 -3.49 -1.99
C MET A 29 -9.53 -3.41 -2.44
N ALA A 30 -10.39 -4.32 -2.00
CA ALA A 30 -11.82 -4.23 -2.30
C ALA A 30 -12.43 -2.91 -1.78
N ILE A 31 -11.99 -2.43 -0.61
CA ILE A 31 -12.42 -1.12 -0.07
C ILE A 31 -11.87 0.02 -0.93
N VAL A 32 -10.59 -0.05 -1.31
CA VAL A 32 -9.92 0.97 -2.15
C VAL A 32 -10.58 1.08 -3.52
N GLU A 33 -10.90 -0.05 -4.14
CA GLU A 33 -11.55 -0.14 -5.46
C GLU A 33 -12.98 0.41 -5.45
N CYS A 34 -13.65 0.43 -4.31
CA CYS A 34 -14.97 1.07 -4.18
C CYS A 34 -14.91 2.61 -4.21
N GLY A 35 -13.71 3.21 -4.18
CA GLY A 35 -13.55 4.66 -4.22
C GLY A 35 -14.06 5.26 -5.54
N ALA A 36 -14.87 6.32 -5.47
CA ALA A 36 -15.47 6.95 -6.66
C ALA A 36 -14.46 7.41 -7.73
N ASN A 37 -13.22 7.71 -7.31
CA ASN A 37 -12.13 8.14 -8.21
C ASN A 37 -11.17 7.01 -8.60
N TYR A 38 -11.36 5.77 -8.14
CA TYR A 38 -10.42 4.69 -8.37
C TYR A 38 -10.13 4.47 -9.86
N GLU A 39 -11.15 4.53 -10.71
CA GLU A 39 -10.98 4.37 -12.16
C GLU A 39 -10.20 5.49 -12.84
N HIS A 40 -10.08 6.66 -12.21
CA HIS A 40 -9.31 7.79 -12.72
C HIS A 40 -7.84 7.74 -12.31
N LEU A 41 -7.45 6.81 -11.43
CA LEU A 41 -6.07 6.64 -11.03
C LEU A 41 -5.24 6.07 -12.18
N ASN A 42 -4.03 6.60 -12.35
CA ASN A 42 -3.07 6.05 -13.28
C ASN A 42 -2.55 4.69 -12.78
N ALA A 43 -1.82 3.96 -13.63
CA ALA A 43 -1.31 2.64 -13.29
C ALA A 43 -0.37 2.65 -12.07
N GLU A 44 0.51 3.65 -11.95
CA GLU A 44 1.46 3.77 -10.84
C GLU A 44 0.75 4.01 -9.51
N GLN A 45 -0.32 4.82 -9.50
CA GLN A 45 -1.17 5.07 -8.33
C GLN A 45 -1.90 3.79 -7.91
N LYS A 46 -2.55 3.09 -8.85
CA LYS A 46 -3.23 1.82 -8.55
C LYS A 46 -2.25 0.76 -8.00
N THR A 47 -1.08 0.63 -8.62
CA THR A 47 -0.02 -0.28 -8.13
C THR A 47 0.48 0.12 -6.75
N SER A 48 0.68 1.41 -6.50
CA SER A 48 1.14 1.89 -5.19
C SER A 48 0.12 1.59 -4.09
N LEU A 49 -1.18 1.80 -4.34
CA LEU A 49 -2.24 1.43 -3.41
C LEU A 49 -2.25 -0.06 -3.10
N PHE A 50 -2.12 -0.92 -4.11
CA PHE A 50 -2.01 -2.37 -3.92
C PHE A 50 -0.82 -2.74 -3.04
N MET A 51 0.35 -2.18 -3.33
CA MET A 51 1.56 -2.49 -2.58
C MET A 51 1.47 -2.00 -1.13
N ILE A 52 0.93 -0.80 -0.90
CA ILE A 52 0.65 -0.28 0.46
C ILE A 52 -0.29 -1.24 1.21
N CYS A 53 -1.40 -1.66 0.60
CA CYS A 53 -2.32 -2.63 1.21
C CYS A 53 -1.62 -3.95 1.54
N ASN A 54 -0.72 -4.42 0.67
CA ASN A 54 0.04 -5.62 0.94
C ASN A 54 1.02 -5.46 2.11
N LYS A 55 1.68 -4.31 2.26
CA LYS A 55 2.58 -4.06 3.39
C LYS A 55 1.84 -3.91 4.71
N ILE A 56 0.67 -3.26 4.70
CA ILE A 56 -0.24 -3.26 5.84
C ILE A 56 -0.61 -4.70 6.22
N ALA A 57 -0.99 -5.52 5.24
CA ALA A 57 -1.34 -6.93 5.48
C ALA A 57 -0.19 -7.74 6.09
N ARG A 58 1.06 -7.50 5.67
CA ARG A 58 2.25 -8.14 6.26
C ARG A 58 2.50 -7.69 7.70
N ALA A 59 2.34 -6.41 8.01
CA ALA A 59 2.54 -5.88 9.35
C ALA A 59 1.50 -6.42 10.34
N VAL A 60 0.23 -6.52 9.94
CA VAL A 60 -0.86 -6.96 10.84
C VAL A 60 -0.98 -8.48 11.00
N ASN A 61 -0.51 -9.26 10.02
CA ASN A 61 -0.54 -10.73 10.09
C ASN A 61 0.81 -11.35 10.47
N GLY A 62 1.89 -10.57 10.42
CA GLY A 62 3.26 -11.00 10.70
C GLY A 62 3.90 -10.19 11.81
N ASP A 63 5.13 -9.74 11.56
CA ASP A 63 5.92 -8.93 12.49
C ASP A 63 5.68 -7.42 12.28
N PRO A 64 4.98 -6.73 13.19
CA PRO A 64 4.75 -5.30 13.08
C PRO A 64 6.01 -4.46 13.35
N ASP A 65 7.02 -5.02 14.03
CA ASP A 65 8.29 -4.33 14.34
C ASP A 65 9.31 -4.44 13.19
N TYR A 66 8.94 -5.11 12.10
CA TYR A 66 9.76 -5.17 10.90
C TYR A 66 9.67 -3.85 10.10
N GLU A 67 10.65 -2.97 10.35
CA GLU A 67 10.73 -1.61 9.81
C GLU A 67 10.56 -1.50 8.29
N ASP A 68 11.02 -2.51 7.55
CA ASP A 68 10.96 -2.55 6.08
C ASP A 68 9.53 -2.48 5.55
N ASN A 69 8.54 -3.04 6.27
CA ASN A 69 7.13 -2.90 5.90
C ASN A 69 6.70 -1.43 5.86
N TRP A 70 7.10 -0.65 6.87
CA TRP A 70 6.77 0.77 6.99
C TRP A 70 7.57 1.63 6.02
N HIS A 71 8.84 1.29 5.81
CA HIS A 71 9.69 1.94 4.83
C HIS A 71 9.14 1.78 3.41
N ASP A 72 8.71 0.58 3.04
CA ASP A 72 8.06 0.30 1.77
C ASP A 72 6.76 1.10 1.60
N ILE A 73 5.93 1.21 2.64
CA ILE A 73 4.70 2.02 2.59
C ILE A 73 5.04 3.47 2.24
N ALA A 74 6.03 4.06 2.91
CA ALA A 74 6.49 5.42 2.62
C ALA A 74 7.05 5.53 1.19
N GLY A 75 7.80 4.53 0.73
CA GLY A 75 8.34 4.45 -0.62
C GLY A 75 7.25 4.44 -1.70
N TYR A 76 6.25 3.57 -1.58
CA TYR A 76 5.14 3.50 -2.54
C TYR A 76 4.27 4.75 -2.51
N ALA A 77 4.03 5.35 -1.34
CA ALA A 77 3.35 6.64 -1.24
C ALA A 77 4.13 7.74 -1.98
N THR A 78 5.46 7.76 -1.84
CA THR A 78 6.34 8.71 -2.54
C THR A 78 6.30 8.52 -4.06
N LEU A 79 6.26 7.28 -4.54
CA LEU A 79 6.14 7.00 -5.98
C LEU A 79 4.77 7.44 -6.51
N ALA A 80 3.69 7.18 -5.77
CA ALA A 80 2.35 7.64 -6.14
C ALA A 80 2.29 9.18 -6.22
N GLU A 81 2.90 9.88 -5.27
CA GLU A 81 3.00 11.35 -5.28
C GLU A 81 3.73 11.86 -6.53
N LYS A 82 4.88 11.28 -6.86
CA LYS A 82 5.64 11.67 -8.06
C LYS A 82 4.85 11.43 -9.35
N SER A 83 4.08 10.35 -9.42
CA SER A 83 3.23 10.05 -10.57
C SER A 83 2.12 11.09 -10.81
N CYS A 84 1.76 11.88 -9.79
CA CYS A 84 0.81 12.99 -9.94
C CYS A 84 1.40 14.15 -10.76
N ALA A 85 2.74 14.31 -10.78
CA ALA A 85 3.41 15.44 -11.43
C ALA A 85 3.67 15.21 -12.92
N ASP A 86 3.79 13.95 -13.36
CA ASP A 86 4.17 13.61 -14.75
C ASP A 86 2.96 13.37 -15.67
N GLY A 87 1.74 13.28 -15.13
CA GLY A 87 0.49 13.21 -15.87
C GLY A 87 -0.40 14.39 -15.51
N GLY A 88 -0.39 15.45 -16.33
CA GLY A 88 -1.13 16.69 -16.10
C GLY A 88 -2.52 16.44 -15.49
N LEU A 89 -2.71 16.93 -14.26
CA LEU A 89 -3.96 16.84 -13.53
C LEU A 89 -5.09 17.47 -14.38
N PRO A 90 -6.27 16.83 -14.50
CA PRO A 90 -7.48 17.55 -14.86
C PRO A 90 -7.64 18.75 -13.92
N GLU A 91 -7.89 19.93 -14.48
CA GLU A 91 -7.92 21.24 -13.80
C GLU A 91 -8.77 21.27 -12.51
N ALA A 92 -9.73 20.34 -12.40
CA ALA A 92 -10.57 20.14 -11.23
C ALA A 92 -9.84 19.58 -9.98
N ILE A 93 -8.79 18.77 -10.14
CA ILE A 93 -8.06 18.14 -9.02
C ILE A 93 -6.88 19.00 -8.56
N ALA A 94 -6.25 19.74 -9.48
CA ALA A 94 -5.17 20.68 -9.14
C ALA A 94 -5.59 21.76 -8.11
N ASN A 95 -6.89 22.05 -8.04
CA ASN A 95 -7.48 23.02 -7.12
C ASN A 95 -8.04 22.38 -5.83
N TYR A 96 -7.97 21.06 -5.69
CA TYR A 96 -8.41 20.39 -4.46
C TYR A 96 -7.39 20.61 -3.35
N LYS A 97 -7.76 21.42 -2.34
CA LYS A 97 -7.00 21.55 -1.09
C LYS A 97 -7.64 20.66 -0.01
N PRO A 98 -7.12 19.44 0.24
CA PRO A 98 -7.55 18.66 1.38
C PRO A 98 -7.23 19.42 2.67
N ASN A 99 -8.24 19.57 3.53
CA ASN A 99 -8.06 20.20 4.84
C ASN A 99 -7.50 19.16 5.82
N TYR A 100 -6.17 19.13 5.98
CA TYR A 100 -5.50 18.21 6.92
C TYR A 100 -5.48 18.70 8.38
N SER A 101 -6.38 19.62 8.76
CA SER A 101 -6.40 20.21 10.11
C SER A 101 -6.93 19.28 11.21
N GLY A 102 -6.69 17.96 11.15
CA GLY A 102 -7.49 17.02 11.95
C GLY A 102 -6.89 15.67 12.32
N ALA A 103 -5.56 15.48 12.35
CA ALA A 103 -4.98 14.30 13.00
C ALA A 103 -3.47 14.46 13.27
N ILE A 104 -3.12 15.22 14.31
CA ILE A 104 -2.09 14.88 15.31
C ILE A 104 -2.13 15.97 16.39
N HIS A 105 -2.91 15.73 17.45
CA HIS A 105 -2.62 16.32 18.75
C HIS A 105 -2.15 15.17 19.63
N GLU A 106 -0.90 15.32 20.09
CA GLU A 106 -0.21 14.70 21.23
C GLU A 106 -0.75 13.38 21.81
#